data_AF-A0A2G9RSQ6-F1
#
_entry.id   AF-A0A2G9RSQ6-F1
#
_cell.length_a   1.000
_cell.length_b   1.000
_cell.length_c   1.000
_cell.angle_alpha   90.00
_cell.angle_beta   90.00
_cell.angle_gamma   90.00
#
_symmetry.space_group_name_H-M   'P 1'
#
loop_
_entity.id
_entity.type
_entity.pdbx_description
1 polymer ?
#
loop_
_entity_poly.entity_id
_entity_poly.type
_entity_poly.pdbx_seq_one_letter_code
_entity_poly.pdbx_strand_id
1 'polypeptide(L)'
;MFVYNCSRLIKMYEKVGPQLSEIGMACGGVVGVVDVPYLVLEPTHNKQDFADAKEYKHLLKAMGEHLAQYWKDIGIAEKGIAKFWDEFGYISANWKQPPSSELRYKRRRAMEIPTTIQCGKEHFMKCVLCW
;
A
#
# COMPACT_ATOMS: atom_id res chain seq x y z
N MET A 1 -3.39 3.82 -3.25
CA MET A 1 -4.53 3.14 -2.61
C MET A 1 -5.08 2.08 -3.55
N PHE A 2 -5.43 0.93 -2.97
CA PHE A 2 -6.20 -0.12 -3.63
C PHE A 2 -7.59 -0.13 -3.01
N VAL A 3 -8.61 0.12 -3.84
CA VAL A 3 -9.99 0.24 -3.40
C VAL A 3 -10.75 -0.97 -3.93
N TYR A 4 -11.21 -1.81 -3.00
CA TYR A 4 -12.05 -2.96 -3.26
C TYR A 4 -13.51 -2.59 -3.01
N ASN A 5 -14.41 -3.28 -3.71
CA ASN A 5 -15.83 -3.26 -3.45
C ASN A 5 -16.32 -4.70 -3.35
N CYS A 6 -16.84 -5.08 -2.18
CA CYS A 6 -17.24 -6.45 -1.89
C CYS A 6 -16.15 -7.46 -2.30
N SER A 7 -14.91 -7.22 -1.86
CA SER A 7 -13.72 -8.03 -2.15
C SER A 7 -13.29 -8.10 -3.62
N ARG A 8 -13.89 -7.30 -4.51
CA ARG A 8 -13.43 -7.11 -5.90
C ARG A 8 -12.62 -5.82 -6.04
N LEU A 9 -11.41 -5.90 -6.60
CA LEU A 9 -10.62 -4.71 -6.89
C LEU A 9 -11.31 -3.83 -7.95
N ILE A 10 -11.51 -2.55 -7.64
CA ILE A 10 -12.11 -1.55 -8.56
C ILE A 10 -11.07 -0.54 -9.01
N LYS A 11 -10.30 0.03 -8.08
CA LYS A 11 -9.26 1.05 -8.35
C LYS A 11 -7.92 0.61 -7.77
N MET A 12 -6.85 0.81 -8.52
CA MET A 12 -5.48 0.47 -8.11
C MET A 12 -4.55 1.68 -8.28
N TYR A 13 -3.51 1.76 -7.45
CA TYR A 13 -2.50 2.82 -7.48
C TYR A 13 -3.03 4.26 -7.37
N GLU A 14 -4.20 4.46 -6.74
CA GLU A 14 -4.78 5.79 -6.54
C GLU A 14 -3.95 6.58 -5.51
N LYS A 15 -3.36 7.71 -5.93
CA LYS A 15 -2.61 8.60 -5.02
C LYS A 15 -3.57 9.47 -4.23
N VAL A 16 -3.32 9.63 -2.93
CA VAL A 16 -4.14 10.46 -2.03
C VAL A 16 -3.28 11.26 -1.06
N GLY A 17 -3.84 12.34 -0.51
CA GLY A 17 -3.20 13.12 0.55
C GLY A 17 -1.77 13.57 0.18
N PRO A 18 -0.76 13.36 1.06
CA PRO A 18 0.62 13.78 0.79
C PRO A 18 1.26 13.18 -0.48
N GLN A 19 0.73 12.08 -1.02
CA GLN A 19 1.24 11.49 -2.27
C GLN A 19 0.90 12.30 -3.52
N LEU A 20 -0.04 13.25 -3.41
CA LEU A 20 -0.40 14.15 -4.50
C LEU A 20 0.60 15.30 -4.65
N SER A 21 1.37 15.63 -3.60
CA SER A 21 2.43 16.62 -3.73
C SER A 21 3.64 16.01 -4.45
N GLU A 22 4.01 16.57 -5.60
CA GLU A 22 5.11 16.06 -6.43
C GLU A 22 6.51 16.34 -5.84
N ILE A 23 6.58 17.23 -4.84
CA ILE A 23 7.83 17.82 -4.35
C ILE A 23 8.44 17.02 -3.16
N GLY A 24 7.71 16.04 -2.59
CA GLY A 24 8.14 15.36 -1.37
C GLY A 24 8.23 13.84 -1.49
N MET A 25 9.21 13.24 -0.80
CA MET A 25 9.24 11.79 -0.54
C MET A 25 8.21 11.35 0.53
N ALA A 26 7.42 12.28 1.06
CA ALA A 26 6.45 12.00 2.11
C ALA A 26 5.40 11.00 1.62
N CYS A 27 5.18 9.93 2.38
CA CYS A 27 4.26 8.84 2.03
C CYS A 27 4.59 8.10 0.71
N GLY A 28 5.77 8.35 0.11
CA GLY A 28 6.24 7.61 -1.06
C GLY A 28 6.41 6.13 -0.72
N GLY A 29 5.94 5.24 -1.60
CA GLY A 29 5.99 3.79 -1.39
C GLY A 29 4.92 3.23 -0.44
N VAL A 30 4.13 4.06 0.23
CA VAL A 30 3.03 3.58 1.09
C VAL A 30 1.84 3.10 0.27
N VAL A 31 1.34 1.90 0.59
CA VAL A 31 0.16 1.31 -0.01
C VAL A 31 -0.92 1.18 1.06
N GLY A 32 -2.07 1.80 0.85
CA GLY A 32 -3.28 1.54 1.64
C GLY A 32 -4.29 0.71 0.86
N VAL A 33 -5.08 -0.06 1.60
CA VAL A 33 -6.11 -0.98 1.10
C VAL A 33 -7.40 -0.72 1.86
N VAL A 34 -8.53 -0.67 1.16
CA VAL A 34 -9.86 -0.58 1.76
C VAL A 34 -10.84 -1.46 0.98
N ASP A 35 -11.75 -2.15 1.68
CA ASP A 35 -12.88 -2.85 1.06
C ASP A 35 -14.17 -2.13 1.45
N VAL A 36 -14.88 -1.61 0.44
CA VAL A 36 -16.06 -0.77 0.62
C VAL A 36 -17.32 -1.58 0.33
N PRO A 37 -18.30 -1.64 1.23
CA PRO A 37 -19.55 -2.37 0.98
C PRO A 37 -20.38 -1.68 -0.10
N TYR A 38 -21.22 -2.46 -0.79
CA TYR A 38 -22.10 -1.96 -1.86
C TYR A 38 -23.04 -0.82 -1.41
N LEU A 39 -23.46 -0.84 -0.14
CA LEU A 39 -24.32 0.20 0.45
C LEU A 39 -23.66 1.59 0.51
N VAL A 40 -22.32 1.66 0.44
CA VAL A 40 -21.55 2.91 0.54
C VAL A 40 -21.12 3.39 -0.85
N LEU A 41 -20.61 2.49 -1.69
CA LEU A 41 -20.21 2.80 -3.06
C LEU A 41 -20.59 1.67 -4.01
N GLU A 42 -21.29 2.03 -5.08
CA GLU A 42 -21.60 1.11 -6.17
C GLU A 42 -20.59 1.29 -7.32
N PRO A 43 -20.08 0.20 -7.91
CA PRO A 43 -19.20 0.28 -9.06
C PRO A 43 -19.97 0.64 -10.33
N THR A 44 -19.28 1.23 -11.30
CA THR A 44 -19.81 1.41 -12.66
C THR A 44 -19.97 0.06 -13.39
N HIS A 45 -20.67 0.06 -14.52
CA HIS A 45 -20.97 -1.15 -15.29
C HIS A 45 -19.73 -2.00 -15.61
N ASN A 46 -18.60 -1.37 -15.98
CA ASN A 46 -17.35 -2.08 -16.28
C ASN A 46 -16.54 -2.48 -15.03
N LYS A 47 -16.99 -2.10 -13.83
CA LYS A 47 -16.35 -2.36 -12.54
C LYS A 47 -14.89 -1.87 -12.49
N GLN A 48 -14.61 -0.72 -13.09
CA GLN A 48 -13.31 -0.02 -13.06
C GLN A 48 -13.40 1.37 -12.43
N ASP A 49 -14.61 1.80 -12.05
CA ASP A 49 -14.83 3.05 -11.35
C ASP A 49 -16.05 2.95 -10.44
N PHE A 50 -16.36 4.03 -9.72
CA PHE A 50 -17.54 4.15 -8.87
C PHE A 50 -18.58 5.07 -9.50
N ALA A 51 -19.86 4.70 -9.36
CA ALA A 51 -20.98 5.45 -9.93
C ALA A 51 -21.14 6.82 -9.26
N ASP A 52 -20.99 6.89 -7.93
CA ASP A 52 -21.01 8.15 -7.18
C ASP A 52 -19.58 8.72 -7.04
N ALA A 53 -19.22 9.59 -7.99
CA ALA A 53 -17.94 10.27 -7.98
C ALA A 53 -17.77 11.24 -6.80
N LYS A 54 -18.85 11.74 -6.20
CA LYS A 54 -18.78 12.64 -5.05
C LYS A 54 -18.43 11.84 -3.80
N GLU A 55 -19.12 10.75 -3.52
CA GLU A 55 -18.82 9.89 -2.37
C GLU A 55 -17.43 9.25 -2.50
N TYR A 56 -17.04 8.84 -3.71
CA TYR A 56 -15.68 8.32 -3.95
C TYR A 56 -14.59 9.36 -3.64
N LYS A 57 -14.80 10.63 -4.02
CA LYS A 57 -13.86 11.72 -3.66
C LYS A 57 -13.79 11.95 -2.15
N HIS A 58 -14.91 11.84 -1.43
CA HIS A 58 -14.91 11.93 0.03
C HIS A 58 -14.11 10.78 0.66
N LEU A 59 -14.27 9.55 0.16
CA LEU A 59 -13.45 8.40 0.56
C LEU A 59 -11.95 8.68 0.33
N LEU A 60 -11.56 9.13 -0.86
CA LEU A 60 -10.15 9.42 -1.16
C LEU A 60 -9.57 10.51 -0.24
N LYS A 61 -10.36 11.52 0.11
CA LYS A 61 -9.96 12.56 1.08
C LYS A 61 -9.70 11.94 2.46
N ALA A 62 -10.64 11.17 2.98
CA ALA A 62 -10.50 10.50 4.28
C ALA A 62 -9.29 9.55 4.30
N MET A 63 -9.10 8.76 3.23
CA MET A 63 -7.91 7.91 3.09
C MET A 63 -6.60 8.73 3.09
N GLY A 64 -6.60 9.92 2.49
CA GLY A 64 -5.47 10.84 2.50
C GLY A 64 -5.13 11.37 3.90
N GLU A 65 -6.14 11.66 4.71
CA GLU A 65 -5.98 12.08 6.12
C GLU A 65 -5.40 10.95 6.97
N HIS A 66 -5.95 9.73 6.84
CA HIS A 66 -5.41 8.54 7.51
C HIS A 66 -4.00 8.19 7.06
N LEU A 67 -3.67 8.36 5.78
CA LEU A 67 -2.31 8.17 5.28
C LEU A 67 -1.31 9.15 5.92
N ALA A 68 -1.70 10.42 6.04
CA ALA A 68 -0.87 11.43 6.68
C ALA A 68 -0.64 11.11 8.16
N GLN A 69 -1.65 10.58 8.85
CA GLN A 69 -1.52 10.12 10.24
C GLN A 69 -0.59 8.91 10.34
N TYR A 70 -0.81 7.86 9.52
CA TYR A 70 0.05 6.68 9.47
C TYR A 70 1.53 7.06 9.28
N TRP A 71 1.83 8.00 8.39
CA TRP A 71 3.19 8.46 8.14
C TRP A 71 3.86 9.10 9.36
N LYS A 72 3.07 9.80 10.20
CA LYS A 72 3.56 10.34 11.47
C LYS A 72 3.79 9.21 12.47
N ASP A 73 2.84 8.28 12.59
CA ASP A 73 2.87 7.21 13.59
C ASP A 73 4.06 6.27 13.40
N ILE A 74 4.45 5.98 12.16
CA ILE A 74 5.63 5.13 11.87
C ILE A 74 6.98 5.83 12.12
N GLY A 75 6.99 7.16 12.25
CA GLY A 75 8.19 7.94 12.59
C GLY A 75 9.36 7.82 11.61
N ILE A 76 9.14 7.45 10.33
CA ILE A 76 10.23 7.30 9.34
C ILE A 76 10.96 8.64 9.11
N ALA A 77 10.22 9.75 9.13
CA ALA A 77 10.79 11.08 8.94
C ALA A 77 11.86 11.42 10.00
N GLU A 78 11.62 11.03 11.26
CA GLU A 78 12.53 11.27 12.38
C GLU A 78 13.81 10.44 12.28
N LYS A 79 13.71 9.21 11.77
CA LYS A 79 14.85 8.30 11.55
C LYS A 79 15.67 8.66 10.30
N GLY A 80 15.11 9.50 9.42
CA GLY A 80 15.70 9.93 8.16
C GLY A 80 15.23 9.08 6.98
N ILE A 81 14.46 9.70 6.08
CA ILE A 81 13.81 9.02 4.94
C ILE A 81 14.83 8.34 4.01
N ALA A 82 15.93 9.02 3.69
CA ALA A 82 16.96 8.44 2.81
C ALA A 82 17.60 7.18 3.44
N LYS A 83 17.98 7.26 4.73
CA LYS A 83 18.57 6.13 5.47
C LYS A 83 17.62 4.93 5.52
N PHE A 84 16.33 5.18 5.76
CA PHE A 84 15.31 4.14 5.73
C PHE A 84 15.31 3.37 4.40
N TRP A 85 15.33 4.08 3.27
CA TRP A 85 15.34 3.44 1.94
C TRP A 85 16.67 2.76 1.62
N ASP A 86 17.80 3.33 2.06
CA ASP A 86 19.14 2.75 1.91
C ASP A 86 19.25 1.40 2.64
N GLU A 87 18.67 1.25 3.84
CA GLU A 87 18.64 0.00 4.59
C GLU A 87 17.96 -1.14 3.81
N PHE A 88 16.99 -0.82 2.95
CA PHE A 88 16.29 -1.78 2.11
C PHE A 88 16.89 -1.93 0.70
N GLY A 89 18.00 -1.25 0.42
CA GLY A 89 18.78 -1.40 -0.81
C GLY A 89 18.33 -0.49 -1.96
N TYR A 90 17.58 0.58 -1.70
CA TYR A 90 17.25 1.59 -2.70
C TYR A 90 18.40 2.61 -2.86
N ILE A 91 19.51 2.14 -3.42
CA ILE A 91 20.77 2.91 -3.52
C ILE A 91 20.75 3.90 -4.70
N SER A 92 19.88 3.66 -5.69
CA SER A 92 19.79 4.51 -6.87
C SER A 92 19.00 5.78 -6.60
N ALA A 93 19.47 6.90 -7.16
CA ALA A 93 18.70 8.15 -7.19
C ALA A 93 17.43 8.05 -8.05
N ASN A 94 17.32 7.05 -8.93
CA ASN A 94 16.14 6.82 -9.74
C ASN A 94 15.11 6.01 -8.95
N TRP A 95 14.06 6.67 -8.47
CA TRP A 95 12.96 6.06 -7.70
C TRP A 95 12.25 4.90 -8.42
N LYS A 96 12.29 4.85 -9.75
CA LYS A 96 11.67 3.76 -10.53
C LYS A 96 12.52 2.51 -10.61
N GLN A 97 13.81 2.58 -10.23
CA GLN A 97 14.67 1.41 -10.26
C GLN A 97 14.36 0.47 -9.08
N PRO A 98 14.45 -0.85 -9.30
CA PRO A 98 14.27 -1.81 -8.23
C PRO A 98 15.41 -1.69 -7.20
N PRO A 99 15.17 -2.10 -5.94
CA PRO A 99 16.23 -2.14 -4.95
C PRO A 99 17.29 -3.21 -5.27
N SER A 100 18.46 -3.08 -4.67
CA SER A 100 19.59 -4.00 -4.85
C SER A 100 19.20 -5.46 -4.59
N SER A 101 19.81 -6.33 -5.40
CA SER A 101 19.60 -7.78 -5.41
C SER A 101 20.61 -8.55 -4.55
N GLU A 102 21.54 -7.85 -3.89
CA GLU A 102 22.51 -8.45 -2.96
C GLU A 102 21.80 -9.18 -1.81
N LEU A 103 22.44 -10.25 -1.33
CA LEU A 103 21.85 -11.16 -0.34
C LEU A 103 21.47 -10.44 0.97
N ARG A 104 22.26 -9.47 1.42
CA ARG A 104 22.00 -8.69 2.64
C ARG A 104 20.68 -7.92 2.57
N TYR A 105 20.40 -7.24 1.44
CA TYR A 105 19.19 -6.45 1.27
C TYR A 105 17.95 -7.32 1.04
N LYS A 106 18.11 -8.44 0.31
CA LYS A 106 17.03 -9.43 0.16
C LYS A 106 16.61 -9.99 1.51
N ARG A 107 17.57 -10.40 2.35
CA ARG A 107 17.30 -10.90 3.71
C ARG A 107 16.65 -9.83 4.59
N ARG A 108 17.17 -8.59 4.56
CA ARG A 108 16.58 -7.46 5.31
C ARG A 108 15.11 -7.24 4.96
N ARG A 109 14.76 -7.16 3.67
CA ARG A 109 13.36 -7.01 3.23
C ARG A 109 12.49 -8.22 3.61
N ALA A 110 13.02 -9.43 3.48
CA ALA A 110 12.29 -10.65 3.81
C ALA A 110 12.00 -10.82 5.32
N MET A 111 12.82 -10.24 6.20
CA MET A 111 12.57 -10.25 7.65
C MET A 111 11.38 -9.36 8.05
N GLU A 112 11.09 -8.31 7.30
CA GLU A 112 9.97 -7.39 7.60
C GLU A 112 8.61 -7.91 7.13
N ILE A 113 8.60 -8.83 6.15
CA ILE A 113 7.35 -9.32 5.53
C ILE A 113 7.26 -10.84 5.71
N PRO A 114 6.33 -11.33 6.54
CA PRO A 114 6.16 -12.76 6.74
C PRO A 114 5.71 -13.43 5.43
N THR A 115 6.23 -14.63 5.19
CA THR A 115 5.82 -15.43 4.04
C THR A 115 4.48 -16.11 4.34
N THR A 116 3.47 -15.85 3.52
CA THR A 116 2.17 -16.52 3.58
C THR A 116 2.00 -17.42 2.36
N ILE A 117 1.43 -18.60 2.55
CA ILE A 117 1.17 -19.57 1.48
C ILE A 117 -0.24 -20.13 1.65
N GLN A 118 -0.95 -20.29 0.54
CA GLN A 118 -2.28 -20.89 0.52
C GLN A 118 -2.16 -22.37 0.15
N CYS A 119 -2.76 -23.25 0.97
CA CYS A 119 -2.83 -24.68 0.67
C CYS A 119 -3.65 -24.91 -0.60
N GLY A 120 -3.16 -25.75 -1.51
CA GLY A 120 -3.87 -26.12 -2.75
C GLY A 120 -5.02 -27.12 -2.56
N LYS A 121 -5.29 -27.55 -1.31
CA LYS A 121 -6.44 -28.42 -0.99
C LYS A 121 -7.51 -27.57 -0.30
N GLU A 122 -8.78 -27.81 -0.63
CA GLU A 122 -9.96 -27.02 -0.25
C GLU A 122 -10.22 -26.87 1.28
N HIS A 123 -9.38 -27.44 2.13
CA HIS A 123 -9.42 -27.23 3.57
C HIS A 123 -8.43 -26.14 3.99
N PHE A 124 -8.99 -25.03 4.49
CA PHE A 124 -8.29 -23.89 5.09
C PHE A 124 -7.44 -24.33 6.29
N MET A 125 -6.20 -24.75 6.05
CA MET A 125 -5.17 -24.76 7.09
C MET A 125 -4.48 -23.40 7.07
N LYS A 126 -4.68 -22.60 8.13
CA LYS A 126 -3.76 -21.53 8.47
C LYS A 126 -2.42 -22.18 8.85
N CYS A 127 -1.55 -22.40 7.87
CA CYS A 127 -0.14 -22.64 8.17
C CYS A 127 0.46 -21.32 8.65
N VAL A 128 0.43 -21.11 9.97
CA VAL A 128 1.34 -20.17 10.62
C VAL A 128 2.70 -20.87 10.57
N LEU A 129 3.58 -20.43 9.67
CA LEU A 129 5.01 -20.71 9.78
C LEU A 129 5.54 -19.92 10.98
N CYS A 130 5.34 -20.45 12.18
CA CYS A 130 6.20 -20.12 13.31
C CYS A 130 7.52 -20.86 13.09
N TRP A 131 8.61 -20.09 12.99
CA TRP A 131 9.95 -20.60 13.27
C TRP A 131 10.06 -21.01 14.73
#